data_AF-A0A5B8YZE2-F1
#
_entry.id   AF-A0A5B8YZE2-F1
#
_cell.length_a   1.000
_cell.length_b   1.000
_cell.length_c   1.000
_cell.angle_alpha   90.00
_cell.angle_beta   90.00
_cell.angle_gamma   90.00
#
_symmetry.space_group_name_H-M   'P 1'
#
loop_
_entity.id
_entity.type
_entity.pdbx_description
1 polymer ?
#
loop_
_entity_poly.entity_id
_entity_poly.type
_entity_poly.pdbx_seq_one_letter_code
_entity_poly.pdbx_strand_id
1 'polypeptide(L)'
;MSQYYEQNPTKSNVQEHDVIMRGRRLLDITGVKQVESFDNEEFLLDTVMGFLAIKGQNLQMKNLDVDKGVVSIKGKIFDLVYIDDQHGEKAKGFFSKLFR
;
A
#
# COMPACT_ATOMS: atom_id res chain seq x y z
N MET A 1 10.34 -45.73 -11.68
CA MET A 1 11.08 -44.71 -10.90
C MET A 1 11.02 -43.42 -11.68
N SER A 2 10.19 -42.49 -11.23
CA SER A 2 10.28 -41.07 -11.60
C SER A 2 9.85 -40.33 -10.35
N GLN A 3 10.85 -39.96 -9.55
CA GLN A 3 10.66 -39.12 -8.38
C GLN A 3 10.23 -37.74 -8.89
N TYR A 4 8.97 -37.39 -8.64
CA TYR A 4 8.53 -36.02 -8.73
C TYR A 4 9.19 -35.28 -7.56
N TYR A 5 10.07 -34.34 -7.88
CA TYR A 5 10.59 -33.39 -6.91
C TYR A 5 9.42 -32.57 -6.38
N GLU A 6 8.99 -32.84 -5.16
CA GLU A 6 8.22 -31.88 -4.38
C GLU A 6 9.14 -30.69 -4.09
N GLN A 7 8.94 -29.60 -4.83
CA GLN A 7 9.47 -28.31 -4.43
C GLN A 7 8.76 -27.89 -3.16
N ASN A 8 9.44 -28.02 -2.02
CA ASN A 8 9.04 -27.38 -0.78
C ASN A 8 8.85 -25.88 -1.07
N PRO A 9 7.64 -25.30 -0.88
CA PRO A 9 7.53 -23.86 -0.89
C PRO A 9 8.33 -23.38 0.32
N THR A 10 9.47 -22.75 0.07
CA THR A 10 10.11 -21.89 1.06
C THR A 10 8.99 -21.01 1.60
N LYS A 11 8.67 -21.13 2.88
CA LYS A 11 7.75 -20.21 3.55
C LYS A 11 8.38 -18.83 3.44
N SER A 12 8.10 -18.13 2.34
CA SER A 12 8.23 -16.69 2.28
C SER A 12 7.36 -16.21 3.42
N ASN A 13 7.97 -15.48 4.35
CA ASN A 13 7.21 -14.83 5.41
C ASN A 13 6.40 -13.74 4.69
N VAL A 14 5.21 -14.10 4.22
CA VAL A 14 4.32 -13.18 3.52
C VAL A 14 3.93 -12.15 4.58
N GLN A 15 4.49 -10.95 4.45
CA GLN A 15 4.16 -9.87 5.36
C GLN A 15 2.66 -9.62 5.25
N GLU A 16 1.98 -9.65 6.39
CA GLU A 16 0.54 -9.40 6.44
C GLU A 16 0.25 -7.98 5.96
N HIS A 17 -0.90 -7.82 5.31
CA HIS A 17 -1.36 -6.56 4.76
C HIS A 17 -2.77 -6.28 5.26
N ASP A 18 -2.83 -5.50 6.33
CA ASP A 18 -4.05 -5.07 6.98
C ASP A 18 -4.22 -3.57 6.77
N VAL A 19 -5.47 -3.15 6.54
CA VAL A 19 -5.86 -1.75 6.50
C VAL A 19 -6.95 -1.52 7.54
N ILE A 20 -6.59 -0.81 8.62
CA ILE A 20 -7.47 -0.56 9.75
C ILE A 20 -7.84 0.92 9.78
N MET A 21 -9.12 1.22 9.51
CA MET A 21 -9.64 2.59 9.56
C MET A 21 -10.49 2.81 10.81
N ARG A 22 -10.19 3.87 11.56
CA ARG A 22 -10.99 4.31 12.72
C ARG A 22 -11.62 5.67 12.46
N GLY A 23 -12.94 5.67 12.29
CA GLY A 23 -13.76 6.87 12.17
C GLY A 23 -13.35 7.82 11.04
N ARG A 24 -12.82 7.29 9.93
CA ARG A 24 -12.24 8.05 8.79
C ARG A 24 -11.25 9.14 9.21
N ARG A 25 -10.57 8.95 10.35
CA ARG A 25 -9.66 9.93 10.98
C ARG A 25 -8.26 9.39 11.23
N LEU A 26 -8.16 8.08 11.42
CA LEU A 26 -6.90 7.36 11.62
C LEU A 26 -6.94 6.11 10.73
N LEU A 27 -5.85 5.90 10.01
CA LEU A 27 -5.64 4.78 9.13
C LEU A 27 -4.31 4.13 9.52
N ASP A 28 -4.32 2.85 9.87
CA ASP A 28 -3.11 2.06 10.11
C ASP A 28 -3.01 0.99 9.01
N ILE A 29 -1.84 0.84 8.43
CA ILE A 29 -1.57 -0.02 7.27
C ILE A 29 -0.31 -0.84 7.56
N THR A 30 -0.38 -2.16 7.38
CA THR A 30 0.77 -3.07 7.40
C THR A 30 1.17 -3.50 5.98
N GLY A 31 2.32 -4.14 5.82
CA GLY A 31 2.79 -4.58 4.50
C GLY A 31 3.21 -3.44 3.57
N VAL A 32 3.52 -2.26 4.11
CA VAL A 32 4.05 -1.13 3.32
C VAL A 32 5.54 -1.33 3.09
N LYS A 33 5.97 -1.36 1.82
CA LYS A 33 7.38 -1.45 1.44
C LYS A 33 8.05 -0.07 1.47
N GLN A 34 7.37 0.93 0.91
CA GLN A 34 7.85 2.32 0.93
C GLN A 34 6.71 3.31 0.66
N VAL A 35 6.97 4.59 0.95
CA VAL A 35 6.09 5.71 0.61
C VAL A 35 6.63 6.37 -0.66
N GLU A 36 5.88 6.35 -1.75
CA GLU A 36 6.29 6.96 -3.02
C GLU A 36 6.15 8.48 -3.01
N SER A 37 4.99 8.95 -2.56
CA SER A 37 4.68 10.37 -2.45
C SER A 37 3.64 10.58 -1.36
N PHE A 38 3.67 11.76 -0.75
CA PHE A 38 2.63 12.17 0.18
C PHE A 38 2.56 13.70 0.29
N ASP A 39 1.36 14.18 0.57
CA ASP A 39 1.08 15.55 0.98
C ASP A 39 -0.13 15.57 1.93
N ASN A 40 -0.79 16.73 2.06
CA ASN A 40 -1.95 16.91 2.93
C ASN A 40 -3.28 16.43 2.32
N GLU A 41 -3.29 16.01 1.07
CA GLU A 41 -4.46 15.57 0.31
C GLU A 41 -4.33 14.12 -0.17
N GLU A 42 -3.11 13.62 -0.38
CA GLU A 42 -2.85 12.29 -0.91
C GLU A 42 -1.63 11.59 -0.29
N PHE A 43 -1.71 10.26 -0.18
CA PHE A 43 -0.58 9.37 0.07
C PHE A 43 -0.56 8.29 -1.01
N LEU A 44 0.60 8.02 -1.60
CA LEU A 44 0.84 6.87 -2.47
C LEU A 44 1.84 5.93 -1.78
N LEU A 45 1.40 4.71 -1.51
CA LEU A 45 2.19 3.68 -0.83
C LEU A 45 2.48 2.54 -1.79
N ASP A 46 3.73 2.06 -1.84
CA ASP A 46 4.05 0.74 -2.40
C ASP A 46 3.87 -0.30 -1.30
N THR A 47 3.02 -1.31 -1.53
CA THR A 47 2.69 -2.35 -0.55
C THR A 47 2.97 -3.73 -1.11
N VAL A 48 2.92 -4.76 -0.25
CA VAL A 48 3.00 -6.17 -0.68
C VAL A 48 1.82 -6.60 -1.56
N MET A 49 0.73 -5.83 -1.62
CA MET A 49 -0.44 -6.05 -2.48
C MET A 49 -0.58 -5.02 -3.62
N GLY A 50 0.53 -4.40 -4.04
CA GLY A 50 0.56 -3.37 -5.09
C GLY A 50 0.50 -1.95 -4.54
N PHE A 51 0.31 -0.96 -5.41
CA PHE A 51 0.23 0.43 -4.97
C PHE A 51 -1.12 0.71 -4.30
N LEU A 52 -1.09 1.49 -3.21
CA LEU A 52 -2.27 1.98 -2.51
C LEU A 52 -2.25 3.50 -2.49
N ALA A 53 -3.18 4.11 -3.23
CA ALA A 53 -3.44 5.53 -3.17
C ALA A 53 -4.52 5.82 -2.10
N ILE A 54 -4.23 6.76 -1.20
CA ILE A 54 -5.16 7.23 -0.18
C ILE A 54 -5.40 8.72 -0.40
N LYS A 55 -6.65 9.11 -0.62
CA LYS A 55 -7.04 10.51 -0.79
C LYS A 55 -7.87 11.02 0.36
N GLY A 56 -7.73 12.29 0.69
CA GLY A 56 -8.38 12.89 1.83
C GLY A 56 -8.09 14.37 2.00
N GLN A 57 -8.20 14.83 3.24
CA GLN A 57 -7.94 16.21 3.62
C GLN A 57 -7.21 16.26 4.96
N ASN A 58 -6.23 17.17 5.08
CA ASN A 58 -5.37 17.30 6.25
C ASN A 58 -4.70 15.97 6.61
N LEU A 59 -4.25 15.24 5.60
CA LEU A 59 -3.50 14.01 5.76
C LEU A 59 -2.13 14.32 6.36
N GLN A 60 -1.74 13.53 7.35
CA GLN A 60 -0.51 13.68 8.09
C GLN A 60 0.02 12.29 8.44
N MET A 61 1.30 12.06 8.16
CA MET A 61 1.98 10.86 8.62
C MET A 61 2.11 10.92 10.15
N LYS A 62 1.50 9.95 10.83
CA LYS A 62 1.59 9.79 12.28
C LYS A 62 2.75 8.88 12.67
N ASN A 63 2.98 7.81 11.91
CA ASN A 63 4.07 6.87 12.11
C ASN A 63 4.50 6.26 10.76
N LEU A 64 5.79 6.00 10.62
CA LEU A 64 6.38 5.23 9.53
C LEU A 64 7.47 4.34 10.13
N ASP A 65 7.28 3.03 10.02
CA ASP A 65 8.25 2.01 10.38
C ASP A 65 8.43 1.10 9.17
N VAL A 66 9.39 1.44 8.31
CA VAL A 66 9.64 0.73 7.04
C VAL A 66 10.13 -0.70 7.31
N ASP A 67 10.95 -0.90 8.34
CA ASP A 67 11.48 -2.21 8.71
C ASP A 67 10.36 -3.18 9.13
N LYS A 68 9.34 -2.68 9.84
CA LYS A 68 8.14 -3.46 10.18
C LYS A 68 7.06 -3.41 9.10
N GLY A 69 7.22 -2.57 8.08
CA GLY A 69 6.25 -2.31 7.02
C GLY A 69 4.95 -1.69 7.52
N VAL A 70 5.01 -0.79 8.51
CA VAL A 70 3.83 -0.18 9.14
C VAL A 70 3.77 1.32 8.87
N VAL A 71 2.61 1.80 8.41
CA VAL A 71 2.30 3.22 8.24
C VAL A 71 1.03 3.58 8.99
N SER A 72 1.06 4.70 9.71
CA SER A 72 -0.14 5.31 10.30
C SER A 72 -0.35 6.70 9.72
N ILE A 73 -1.56 6.96 9.20
CA ILE A 73 -1.97 8.24 8.63
C ILE A 73 -3.13 8.80 9.46
N LYS A 74 -3.04 10.09 9.80
CA LYS A 74 -4.11 10.85 10.43
C LYS A 74 -4.65 11.86 9.43
N GLY A 75 -5.96 12.04 9.38
CA GLY A 75 -6.60 12.99 8.48
C GLY A 75 -7.99 12.50 8.09
N LYS A 76 -8.73 13.33 7.35
CA LYS A 76 -10.07 12.95 6.88
C LYS A 76 -9.92 12.13 5.61
N ILE A 77 -10.20 10.83 5.68
CA ILE A 77 -10.06 9.92 4.54
C ILE A 77 -11.31 9.95 3.67
N PHE A 78 -11.12 10.06 2.35
CA PHE A 78 -12.18 9.98 1.34
C PHE A 78 -12.13 8.65 0.60
N ASP A 79 -10.98 8.34 0.01
CA ASP A 79 -10.83 7.18 -0.88
C ASP A 79 -9.59 6.36 -0.54
N LEU A 80 -9.68 5.05 -0.77
CA LEU A 80 -8.55 4.12 -0.82
C LEU A 80 -8.65 3.31 -2.11
N VAL A 81 -7.61 3.37 -2.94
CA VAL A 81 -7.59 2.72 -4.24
C VAL A 81 -6.33 1.88 -4.37
N TYR A 82 -6.51 0.57 -4.47
CA TYR A 82 -5.43 -0.32 -4.93
C TYR A 82 -5.27 -0.21 -6.43
N ILE A 83 -4.01 -0.18 -6.87
CA ILE A 83 -3.62 -0.12 -8.26
C ILE A 83 -2.84 -1.40 -8.54
N ASP A 84 -3.49 -2.34 -9.23
CA ASP A 84 -2.93 -3.65 -9.54
C ASP A 84 -1.88 -3.54 -10.67
N ASP A 85 -0.66 -3.99 -10.41
CA ASP A 85 0.50 -3.83 -11.30
C ASP A 85 0.58 -4.93 -12.38
N GLN A 86 -0.56 -5.50 -12.78
CA GLN A 86 -0.55 -6.52 -13.84
C GLN A 86 -0.10 -5.98 -15.21
N HIS A 87 0.06 -4.66 -15.36
CA HIS A 87 0.55 -4.04 -16.59
C HIS A 87 1.36 -2.75 -16.30
N GLY A 88 2.62 -2.90 -15.89
CA GLY A 88 3.55 -1.82 -15.50
C GLY A 88 3.76 -0.65 -16.50
N GLU A 89 3.22 -0.72 -17.71
CA GLU A 89 3.21 0.40 -18.67
C GLU A 89 1.90 1.19 -18.72
N LYS A 90 0.75 0.58 -18.42
CA LYS A 90 -0.57 1.24 -18.51
C LYS A 90 -0.94 2.02 -17.24
N ALA A 91 -0.44 1.61 -16.08
CA ALA A 91 -0.68 2.29 -14.81
C ALA A 91 -0.18 3.75 -14.83
N LYS A 92 0.97 4.03 -15.48
CA LYS A 92 1.53 5.38 -15.70
C LYS A 92 0.55 6.37 -16.33
N GLY A 93 -0.30 5.92 -17.25
CA GLY A 93 -1.34 6.76 -17.87
C GLY A 93 -2.47 7.13 -16.92
N PHE A 94 -2.87 6.22 -16.03
CA PHE A 94 -3.91 6.47 -15.01
C PHE A 94 -3.42 7.41 -13.91
N PHE A 95 -2.15 7.27 -13.48
CA PHE A 95 -1.52 8.18 -12.51
C PHE A 95 -1.62 9.65 -12.96
N SER A 96 -1.34 9.96 -14.23
CA SER A 96 -1.44 11.34 -14.77
C SER A 96 -2.83 11.98 -14.70
N LYS A 97 -3.90 11.18 -14.52
CA LYS A 97 -5.29 11.66 -14.39
C LYS A 97 -5.76 11.78 -12.96
N LEU A 98 -5.16 11.01 -12.04
CA LEU A 98 -5.45 11.09 -10.61
C LEU A 98 -4.69 12.24 -9.93
N PHE A 99 -3.53 12.64 -10.45
CA PHE A 99 -2.70 13.74 -9.93
C PHE A 99 -2.88 15.07 -10.69
N ARG A 100 -4.07 15.30 -11.25
CA ARG A 100 -4.48 16.60 -11.84
C ARG A 100 -5.60 17.23 -11.02
#